data_AF-A0A937G0T4-F1
#
_entry.id   AF-A0A937G0T4-F1
#
_cell.length_a   1.000
_cell.length_b   1.000
_cell.length_c   1.000
_cell.angle_alpha   90.00
_cell.angle_beta   90.00
_cell.angle_gamma   90.00
#
_symmetry.space_group_name_H-M   'P 1'
#
loop_
_entity.id
_entity.type
_entity.pdbx_description
1 polymer ?
#
loop_
_entity_poly.entity_id
_entity_poly.type
_entity_poly.pdbx_seq_one_letter_code
_entity_poly.pdbx_strand_id
1 'polypeptide(L)'
;MENLKPTWEGSQERYTMLLEGLEDLIQNTTKLGESYEATNMKFAQLIYENGLTDIMDKAKLLKEYEGGFQFMYYSLKGQIHRHKRFRDEVKLMFIKDPVNCPYN
;
A
#
# COMPACT_ATOMS: atom_id res chain seq x y z
N MET A 1 1.38 -34.55 -16.48
CA MET A 1 2.33 -33.52 -16.04
C MET A 1 3.03 -34.07 -14.82
N GLU A 2 4.29 -34.47 -14.95
CA GLU A 2 5.08 -34.96 -13.83
C GLU A 2 5.20 -33.85 -12.77
N ASN A 3 4.85 -34.18 -11.52
CA ASN A 3 5.07 -33.33 -10.36
C ASN A 3 6.58 -33.26 -10.09
N LEU A 4 7.28 -32.39 -10.82
CA LEU A 4 8.64 -32.00 -10.49
C LEU A 4 8.60 -31.33 -9.11
N LYS A 5 9.22 -31.97 -8.12
CA LYS A 5 9.41 -31.36 -6.80
C LYS A 5 10.12 -30.02 -7.00
N PRO A 6 9.62 -28.92 -6.40
CA PRO A 6 10.29 -27.63 -6.52
C PRO A 6 11.74 -27.76 -6.02
N THR A 7 12.69 -27.27 -6.83
CA THR A 7 14.09 -27.19 -6.44
C THR A 7 14.28 -26.03 -5.45
N TRP A 8 15.36 -26.08 -4.69
CA TRP A 8 15.74 -24.99 -3.79
C TRP A 8 15.91 -23.67 -4.54
N GLU A 9 16.60 -23.71 -5.68
CA GLU A 9 16.82 -22.55 -6.54
C GLU A 9 15.49 -21.98 -7.05
N GLY A 10 14.56 -22.85 -7.47
CA GLY A 10 13.25 -22.44 -7.96
C GLY A 10 12.33 -21.90 -6.86
N SER A 11 12.45 -22.38 -5.62
CA SER A 11 11.76 -21.79 -4.46
C SER A 11 12.34 -20.41 -4.16
N GLN A 12 13.67 -20.30 -4.07
CA GLN A 12 14.35 -19.04 -3.78
C GLN A 12 14.03 -17.95 -4.82
N GLU A 13 14.05 -18.26 -6.11
CA GLU A 13 13.71 -17.32 -7.18
C GLU A 13 12.28 -16.78 -7.02
N ARG A 14 11.30 -17.67 -6.79
CA ARG A 14 9.89 -17.27 -6.62
C ARG A 14 9.67 -16.37 -5.41
N TYR A 15 10.26 -16.72 -4.27
CA TYR A 15 10.14 -15.89 -3.07
C TYR A 15 10.85 -14.54 -3.24
N THR A 16 11.99 -14.52 -3.95
CA THR A 16 12.71 -13.27 -4.26
C THR A 16 11.84 -12.36 -5.11
N MET A 17 11.31 -12.86 -6.22
CA MET A 17 10.39 -12.10 -7.08
C MET A 17 9.16 -11.57 -6.32
N LEU A 18 8.59 -12.40 -5.44
CA LEU A 18 7.43 -12.01 -4.63
C LEU A 18 7.77 -10.91 -3.62
N LEU A 19 8.94 -10.99 -2.97
CA LEU A 19 9.40 -9.98 -2.01
C LEU A 19 9.74 -8.66 -2.71
N GLU A 20 10.37 -8.71 -3.89
CA GLU A 20 10.65 -7.53 -4.72
C GLU A 20 9.35 -6.86 -5.16
N GLY A 21 8.39 -7.62 -5.71
CA GLY A 21 7.09 -7.08 -6.11
C GLY A 21 6.30 -6.47 -4.94
N LEU A 22 6.41 -7.05 -3.73
CA LEU A 22 5.81 -6.47 -2.53
C LEU A 22 6.49 -5.18 -2.11
N GLU A 23 7.82 -5.09 -2.22
CA GLU A 23 8.55 -3.85 -1.92
C GLU A 23 8.18 -2.74 -2.91
N ASP A 24 8.06 -3.06 -4.20
CA ASP A 24 7.57 -2.12 -5.22
C ASP A 24 6.15 -1.64 -4.92
N LEU A 25 5.23 -2.54 -4.53
CA LEU A 25 3.87 -2.18 -4.13
C LEU A 25 3.87 -1.26 -2.90
N ILE A 26 4.72 -1.52 -1.91
CA ILE A 26 4.86 -0.68 -0.72
C ILE A 26 5.35 0.71 -1.12
N GLN A 27 6.41 0.79 -1.93
CA GLN A 27 6.99 2.06 -2.37
C GLN A 27 6.00 2.88 -3.20
N ASN A 28 5.36 2.26 -4.19
CA ASN A 28 4.42 2.93 -5.07
C ASN A 28 3.17 3.41 -4.32
N THR A 29 2.63 2.58 -3.40
CA THR A 29 1.48 2.99 -2.59
C THR A 29 1.85 4.09 -1.60
N THR A 30 3.08 4.08 -1.07
CA THR A 30 3.59 5.15 -0.19
C THR A 30 3.68 6.48 -0.94
N LYS A 31 4.31 6.47 -2.13
CA LYS A 31 4.38 7.65 -3.01
C LYS A 31 3.01 8.18 -3.41
N LEU A 32 2.05 7.28 -3.69
CA LEU A 32 0.67 7.65 -3.98
C LEU A 32 0.02 8.36 -2.78
N GLY A 33 0.20 7.83 -1.57
CA GLY A 33 -0.30 8.44 -0.33
C GLY A 33 0.28 9.84 -0.09
N GLU A 34 1.58 10.00 -0.28
CA GLU A 34 2.27 11.29 -0.14
C GLU A 34 1.81 12.31 -1.18
N SER A 35 1.68 11.89 -2.45
CA SER A 35 1.18 12.74 -3.52
C SER A 35 -0.28 13.16 -3.29
N TYR A 36 -1.11 12.24 -2.79
CA TYR A 36 -2.49 12.51 -2.43
C TYR A 36 -2.59 13.54 -1.30
N GLU A 37 -1.80 13.38 -0.24
CA GLU A 37 -1.73 14.32 0.89
C GLU A 37 -1.26 15.71 0.43
N ALA A 38 -0.19 15.77 -0.36
CA ALA A 38 0.33 17.03 -0.88
C ALA A 38 -0.67 17.75 -1.80
N THR A 39 -1.37 17.00 -2.65
CA THR A 39 -2.45 17.54 -3.51
C THR A 39 -3.60 18.06 -2.65
N ASN A 40 -3.98 17.31 -1.62
CA ASN A 40 -5.04 17.73 -0.72
C ASN A 40 -4.65 18.99 0.06
N MET A 41 -3.41 19.12 0.55
CA MET A 41 -2.96 20.33 1.25
C MET A 41 -3.07 21.57 0.36
N LYS A 42 -2.67 21.47 -0.91
CA LYS A 42 -2.84 22.57 -1.88
C LYS A 42 -4.31 22.94 -2.07
N PHE A 43 -5.17 21.95 -2.18
CA PHE A 43 -6.60 22.19 -2.35
C PHE A 43 -7.25 22.75 -1.08
N ALA A 44 -6.90 22.23 0.10
CA ALA A 44 -7.32 22.75 1.39
C ALA A 44 -6.90 24.21 1.57
N GLN A 45 -5.70 24.58 1.12
CA GLN A 45 -5.27 25.98 1.12
C GLN A 45 -6.21 26.87 0.29
N LEU A 46 -6.60 26.43 -0.92
CA LEU A 46 -7.58 27.13 -1.73
C LEU A 46 -8.93 27.26 -1.00
N ILE A 47 -9.36 26.22 -0.30
CA ILE A 47 -10.63 26.21 0.44
C ILE A 47 -10.61 27.20 1.60
N TYR A 48 -9.64 27.04 2.49
CA TYR A 48 -9.64 27.69 3.80
C TYR A 48 -8.97 29.06 3.81
N GLU A 49 -7.96 29.29 2.97
CA GLU A 49 -7.25 30.58 2.94
C GLU A 49 -7.78 31.52 1.85
N ASN A 50 -8.30 31.00 0.74
CA ASN A 50 -8.73 31.81 -0.41
C ASN A 50 -10.26 31.98 -0.51
N GLY A 51 -10.99 31.81 0.59
CA GLY A 51 -12.41 32.18 0.70
C GLY A 51 -13.40 31.26 -0.04
N LEU A 52 -12.95 30.08 -0.48
CA LEU A 52 -13.83 29.06 -1.08
C LEU A 52 -14.68 28.31 -0.04
N THR A 53 -14.32 28.38 1.25
CA THR A 53 -15.04 27.72 2.36
C THR A 53 -16.53 28.05 2.34
N ASP A 54 -16.90 29.34 2.32
CA ASP A 54 -18.31 29.78 2.36
C ASP A 54 -19.10 29.30 1.13
N ILE A 55 -18.45 29.25 -0.04
CA ILE A 55 -19.06 28.78 -1.29
C ILE A 55 -19.30 27.27 -1.20
N MET A 56 -18.31 26.51 -0.74
CA MET A 56 -18.42 25.06 -0.59
C MET A 56 -19.40 24.65 0.51
N ASP A 57 -19.48 25.40 1.60
CA ASP A 57 -20.45 25.14 2.67
C ASP A 57 -21.89 25.43 2.19
N LYS A 58 -22.12 26.55 1.48
CA LYS A 58 -23.41 26.84 0.83
C LYS A 58 -23.82 25.78 -0.19
N ALA A 59 -22.85 25.25 -0.94
CA ALA A 59 -23.06 24.16 -1.89
C ALA A 59 -23.20 22.78 -1.21
N LYS A 60 -23.00 22.68 0.12
CA LYS A 60 -22.96 21.44 0.90
C LYS A 60 -21.86 20.45 0.48
N LEU A 61 -20.82 20.94 -0.19
CA LEU A 61 -19.70 20.13 -0.68
C LEU A 61 -18.53 20.06 0.31
N LEU A 62 -18.46 20.96 1.29
CA LEU A 62 -17.33 21.04 2.21
C LEU A 62 -17.15 19.75 3.01
N LYS A 63 -18.22 19.26 3.65
CA LYS A 63 -18.19 18.01 4.43
C LYS A 63 -17.96 16.77 3.56
N GLU A 64 -18.48 16.76 2.33
CA GLU A 64 -18.23 15.66 1.38
C GLU A 64 -16.77 15.59 0.99
N TYR A 65 -16.15 16.76 0.73
CA TYR A 65 -14.72 16.87 0.49
C TYR A 65 -13.89 16.37 1.68
N GLU A 66 -14.16 16.86 2.90
CA GLU A 66 -13.42 16.47 4.11
C GLU A 66 -13.54 14.97 4.38
N GLY A 67 -14.77 14.44 4.30
CA GLY A 67 -15.04 13.02 4.48
C GLY A 67 -14.38 12.15 3.41
N GLY A 68 -14.42 12.59 2.15
CA GLY A 68 -13.75 11.91 1.04
C GLY A 68 -12.23 11.87 1.22
N PHE A 69 -11.63 12.98 1.66
CA PHE A 69 -10.22 13.03 1.99
C PHE A 69 -9.85 12.07 3.12
N GLN A 70 -10.57 12.14 4.24
CA GLN A 70 -10.34 11.28 5.39
C GLN A 70 -10.42 9.80 4.99
N PHE A 71 -11.46 9.42 4.25
CA PHE A 71 -11.65 8.06 3.78
C PHE A 71 -10.48 7.56 2.92
N MET A 72 -10.08 8.34 1.91
CA MET A 72 -9.01 7.94 1.01
C MET A 72 -7.64 7.91 1.70
N TYR A 73 -7.35 8.89 2.55
CA TYR A 73 -6.12 8.95 3.33
C TYR A 73 -5.94 7.69 4.19
N TYR A 74 -6.95 7.33 4.98
CA TYR A 74 -6.88 6.14 5.82
C TYR A 74 -6.91 4.84 5.03
N SER A 75 -7.58 4.81 3.88
CA SER A 75 -7.57 3.66 2.97
C SER A 75 -6.15 3.39 2.43
N LEU A 76 -5.45 4.43 1.96
CA LEU A 76 -4.07 4.32 1.46
C LEU A 76 -3.10 3.91 2.58
N LYS A 77 -3.18 4.55 3.75
CA LYS A 77 -2.37 4.15 4.93
C LYS A 77 -2.62 2.70 5.32
N GLY A 78 -3.88 2.27 5.31
CA GLY A 78 -4.28 0.89 5.57
C GLY A 78 -3.69 -0.10 4.56
N GLN A 79 -3.68 0.24 3.27
CA GLN A 79 -3.04 -0.61 2.25
C GLN A 79 -1.54 -0.75 2.45
N ILE A 80 -0.83 0.35 2.73
CA ILE A 80 0.61 0.31 3.02
C ILE A 80 0.90 -0.64 4.19
N HIS A 81 0.11 -0.56 5.26
CA HIS A 81 0.26 -1.45 6.41
C HIS A 81 -0.01 -2.92 6.04
N ARG A 82 -1.05 -3.20 5.26
CA ARG A 82 -1.34 -4.55 4.75
C ARG A 82 -0.21 -5.11 3.90
N HIS A 83 0.35 -4.32 2.97
CA HIS A 83 1.47 -4.77 2.14
C HIS A 83 2.73 -5.07 2.96
N LYS A 84 3.05 -4.23 3.95
CA LYS A 84 4.15 -4.49 4.89
C LYS A 84 3.95 -5.80 5.65
N ARG A 85 2.74 -6.03 6.17
CA ARG A 85 2.39 -7.28 6.84
C ARG A 85 2.52 -8.49 5.90
N PHE A 86 2.01 -8.40 4.68
CA PHE A 86 2.14 -9.48 3.69
C PHE A 86 3.59 -9.80 3.36
N ARG A 87 4.45 -8.78 3.22
CA ARG A 87 5.88 -8.98 3.03
C ARG A 87 6.49 -9.78 4.20
N ASP A 88 6.12 -9.44 5.43
CA ASP A 88 6.63 -10.15 6.61
C ASP A 88 6.09 -11.59 6.69
N GLU A 89 4.84 -11.82 6.30
CA GLU A 89 4.26 -13.16 6.16
C GLU A 89 4.97 -13.98 5.07
N VAL A 90 5.30 -13.39 3.92
CA VAL A 90 6.06 -14.05 2.84
C VAL A 90 7.48 -14.41 3.28
N LYS A 91 8.16 -13.52 4.03
CA LYS A 91 9.47 -13.85 4.63
C LYS A 91 9.38 -15.07 5.54
N LEU A 92 8.34 -15.16 6.36
CA LEU A 92 8.12 -16.32 7.22
C LEU A 92 7.83 -17.59 6.42
N MET A 93 7.06 -17.49 5.33
CA MET A 93 6.80 -18.62 4.45
C MET A 93 8.08 -19.12 3.79
N PHE A 94 8.94 -18.22 3.31
CA PHE A 94 10.24 -18.57 2.74
C PHE A 94 11.11 -19.36 3.73
N ILE A 95 11.20 -18.91 4.98
CA ILE A 95 11.97 -19.57 6.05
C ILE A 95 11.39 -20.95 6.40
N LYS A 96 10.06 -21.07 6.39
CA LYS A 96 9.35 -22.31 6.75
C LYS A 96 9.19 -23.30 5.60
N ASP A 97 9.57 -22.93 4.37
CA ASP A 97 9.48 -23.83 3.23
C ASP A 97 10.41 -25.03 3.46
N PRO A 98 9.87 -26.27 3.49
CA PRO A 98 10.67 -27.49 3.68
C PRO A 98 11.75 -27.69 2.62
N VAL A 99 11.60 -27.08 1.43
CA VAL A 99 12.62 -27.09 0.38
C VAL A 99 13.81 -26.18 0.77
N ASN A 100 13.56 -25.12 1.54
CA ASN A 100 14.57 -24.17 2.01
C ASN A 100 15.12 -24.50 3.41
N CYS A 101 14.46 -25.39 4.14
CA CYS A 101 14.89 -25.90 5.45
C CYS A 101 14.80 -27.43 5.44
N PRO A 102 15.81 -28.14 4.90
CA PRO A 102 15.81 -29.59 4.93
C PRO A 102 15.80 -30.07 6.38
N TYR A 103 14.86 -30.96 6.73
CA TYR A 103 14.84 -31.63 8.03
C TYR A 103 16.16 -32.41 8.18
N ASN A 104 16.96 -32.05 9.18
CA ASN A 104 18.12 -32.84 9.61
C ASN A 104 17.69 -34.25 10.05
#